data_AF-A0AAD5KQL8-F1
#
_entry.id   AF-A0AAD5KQL8-F1
#
_cell.length_a   1.000
_cell.length_b   1.000
_cell.length_c   1.000
_cell.angle_alpha   90.00
_cell.angle_beta   90.00
_cell.angle_gamma   90.00
#
_symmetry.space_group_name_H-M   'P 1'
#
loop_
_entity.id
_entity.type
_entity.pdbx_description
1 polymer ?
#
loop_
_entity_poly.entity_id
_entity_poly.type
_entity_poly.pdbx_seq_one_letter_code
_entity_poly.pdbx_strand_id
1 'polypeptide(L)'
;MSSNTELEQPIVASWSQQQLEMKSKLVVTNTERWQEERKLTYVGGFDISFCKSDPSVACCTLVVCDVSQQLKVVYEDSQQVKLTTPYIPGDFTPPKNCIPRAN
;
A
#
# COMPACT_ATOMS: atom_id res chain seq x y z
N MET A 1 8.52 -3.16 -30.99
CA MET A 1 9.18 -3.02 -29.67
C MET A 1 9.75 -1.61 -29.65
N SER A 2 8.92 -0.64 -29.29
CA SER A 2 9.33 0.77 -29.31
C SER A 2 9.96 1.12 -27.97
N SER A 3 11.16 1.67 -28.06
CA SER A 3 12.03 2.21 -27.03
C SER A 3 11.29 3.15 -26.06
N ASN A 4 11.15 2.72 -24.79
CA ASN A 4 10.59 3.51 -23.68
C ASN A 4 11.66 4.02 -22.70
N THR A 5 12.93 3.94 -23.07
CA THR A 5 14.06 4.02 -22.13
C THR A 5 14.39 5.45 -21.65
N GLU A 6 13.95 6.50 -22.34
CA GLU A 6 14.29 7.89 -22.00
C GLU A 6 13.38 8.54 -20.95
N LEU A 7 12.11 8.14 -20.83
CA LEU A 7 11.15 8.74 -19.89
C LEU A 7 11.16 8.08 -18.49
N GLU A 8 11.66 6.85 -18.37
CA GLU A 8 11.67 6.11 -17.10
C GLU A 8 12.78 6.58 -16.14
N GLN A 9 13.92 7.05 -16.67
CA GLN A 9 15.09 7.45 -15.89
C GLN A 9 14.82 8.56 -14.83
N PRO A 10 14.16 9.69 -15.16
CA PRO A 10 13.92 10.75 -14.18
C PRO A 10 12.85 10.39 -13.13
N ILE A 11 11.84 9.60 -13.50
CA ILE A 11 10.77 9.18 -12.59
C ILE A 11 11.33 8.17 -11.58
N VAL A 12 12.08 7.18 -12.06
CA VAL A 12 12.73 6.18 -11.21
C VAL A 12 13.70 6.85 -10.25
N ALA A 13 14.54 7.79 -10.72
CA ALA A 13 15.46 8.53 -9.85
C ALA A 13 14.72 9.31 -8.74
N SER A 14 13.59 9.95 -9.08
CA SER A 14 12.75 10.62 -8.09
C SER A 14 12.16 9.64 -7.07
N TRP A 15 11.70 8.47 -7.52
CA TRP A 15 11.14 7.44 -6.63
C TRP A 15 12.20 6.86 -5.71
N SER A 16 13.40 6.57 -6.21
CA SER A 16 14.51 6.10 -5.38
C SER A 16 14.87 7.11 -4.29
N GLN A 17 14.86 8.42 -4.62
CA GLN A 17 15.07 9.47 -3.62
C GLN A 17 13.96 9.50 -2.56
N GLN A 18 12.69 9.43 -2.99
CA GLN A 18 11.55 9.39 -2.06
C GLN A 18 11.58 8.15 -1.17
N GLN A 19 11.92 6.99 -1.71
CA GLN A 19 12.07 5.75 -0.93
C GLN A 19 13.17 5.88 0.12
N LEU A 20 14.32 6.47 -0.23
CA LEU A 20 15.41 6.70 0.73
C LEU A 20 14.97 7.65 1.85
N GLU A 21 14.27 8.73 1.49
CA GLU A 21 13.73 9.67 2.47
C GLU A 21 12.73 9.01 3.41
N MET A 22 11.78 8.23 2.88
CA MET A 22 10.80 7.50 3.70
C MET A 22 11.45 6.42 4.56
N LYS A 23 12.44 5.70 4.02
CA LYS A 23 13.19 4.69 4.76
C LYS A 23 13.93 5.28 5.95
N SER A 24 14.43 6.52 5.83
CA SER A 24 15.09 7.21 6.95
C SER A 24 14.16 7.49 8.13
N LYS A 25 12.84 7.51 7.90
CA LYS A 25 11.79 7.77 8.90
C LYS A 25 11.22 6.48 9.49
N LEU A 26 11.73 5.30 9.11
CA LEU A 26 11.24 4.02 9.58
C LEU A 26 11.61 3.80 11.05
N VAL A 27 10.60 3.62 11.91
CA VAL A 27 10.79 3.18 13.30
C VAL A 27 10.66 1.67 13.34
N VAL A 28 11.73 0.98 13.74
CA VAL A 28 11.81 -0.50 13.78
C VAL A 28 11.66 -1.07 15.19
N THR A 29 11.30 -0.22 16.16
CA THR A 29 11.06 -0.58 17.55
C THR A 29 9.57 -0.46 17.86
N ASN A 30 9.11 -1.20 18.87
CA ASN A 30 7.76 -1.03 19.39
C ASN A 30 7.58 0.40 19.91
N THR A 31 6.45 1.03 19.57
CA THR A 31 6.08 2.38 20.01
C THR A 31 4.88 2.36 20.94
N GLU A 32 4.08 1.30 20.90
CA GLU A 32 2.81 1.20 21.61
C GLU A 32 2.86 0.17 22.74
N ARG A 33 2.19 0.47 23.85
CA ARG A 33 2.13 -0.42 25.03
C ARG A 33 1.59 -1.81 24.70
N TRP A 34 0.60 -1.89 23.82
CA TRP A 34 -0.02 -3.18 23.47
C TRP A 34 0.95 -4.14 22.76
N GLN A 35 2.05 -3.65 22.19
CA GLN A 35 3.07 -4.49 21.55
C GLN A 35 3.90 -5.24 22.60
N GLU A 36 4.17 -4.60 23.74
CA GLU A 36 4.85 -5.23 24.88
C GLU A 36 3.90 -6.13 25.68
N GLU A 37 2.69 -5.64 25.94
CA GLU A 37 1.67 -6.36 26.70
C GLU A 37 1.00 -7.49 25.90
N ARG A 38 1.26 -7.55 24.59
CA ARG A 38 0.60 -8.47 23.63
C ARG A 38 -0.93 -8.40 23.66
N LYS A 39 -1.47 -7.19 23.82
CA LYS A 39 -2.92 -6.91 23.90
C LYS A 39 -3.44 -6.17 22.66
N LEU A 40 -3.44 -6.85 21.52
CA LEU A 40 -4.04 -6.31 20.29
C LEU A 40 -5.55 -6.60 20.27
N THR A 41 -6.36 -5.66 19.80
CA THR A 41 -7.83 -5.85 19.64
C THR A 41 -8.21 -6.00 18.17
N TYR A 42 -7.65 -5.15 17.30
CA TYR A 42 -7.97 -5.14 15.89
C TYR A 42 -6.70 -5.22 15.04
N VAL A 43 -6.78 -5.94 13.93
CA VAL A 43 -5.75 -5.97 12.89
C VAL A 43 -6.35 -5.52 11.57
N GLY A 44 -5.66 -4.61 10.88
CA GLY A 44 -6.03 -4.18 9.54
C GLY A 44 -5.32 -5.01 8.47
N GLY A 45 -6.01 -5.29 7.37
CA GLY A 45 -5.45 -5.90 6.17
C GLY A 45 -5.79 -5.05 4.95
N PHE A 46 -4.84 -4.89 4.04
CA PHE A 46 -5.03 -4.15 2.79
C PHE A 46 -4.46 -4.95 1.63
N ASP A 47 -5.24 -5.07 0.56
CA ASP A 47 -4.80 -5.65 -0.72
C ASP A 47 -5.18 -4.74 -1.89
N ILE A 48 -4.39 -4.81 -2.97
CA ILE A 48 -4.70 -4.19 -4.26
C ILE A 48 -4.56 -5.22 -5.38
N SER A 49 -5.66 -5.48 -6.06
CA SER A 49 -5.77 -6.48 -7.12
C SER A 49 -6.00 -5.81 -8.48
N PHE A 50 -5.15 -6.10 -9.46
CA PHE A 50 -5.18 -5.46 -10.78
C PHE A 50 -6.06 -6.24 -11.76
N CYS A 51 -6.77 -5.51 -12.62
CA CYS A 51 -7.60 -6.10 -13.67
C CYS A 51 -6.72 -6.70 -14.77
N LYS A 52 -7.00 -7.95 -15.16
CA LYS A 52 -6.25 -8.66 -16.21
C LYS A 52 -6.46 -8.04 -17.61
N SER A 53 -7.64 -7.47 -17.87
CA SER A 53 -7.97 -6.87 -19.17
C SER A 53 -7.51 -5.41 -19.29
N ASP A 54 -7.44 -4.68 -18.17
CA ASP A 54 -6.97 -3.30 -18.14
C ASP A 54 -6.07 -3.08 -16.91
N PRO A 55 -4.73 -3.14 -17.05
CA PRO A 55 -3.79 -2.94 -15.95
C PRO A 55 -3.84 -1.55 -15.29
N SER A 56 -4.52 -0.57 -15.92
CA SER A 56 -4.76 0.73 -15.29
C SER A 56 -5.90 0.69 -14.27
N VAL A 57 -6.69 -0.39 -14.24
CA VAL A 57 -7.79 -0.58 -13.30
C VAL A 57 -7.37 -1.55 -12.22
N ALA A 58 -7.60 -1.18 -10.97
CA ALA A 58 -7.39 -2.04 -9.81
C ALA A 58 -8.57 -1.96 -8.84
N CYS A 59 -8.72 -2.98 -8.00
CA CYS A 59 -9.63 -2.98 -6.86
C CYS A 59 -8.78 -3.02 -5.59
N CYS A 60 -8.95 -2.03 -4.73
CA CYS A 60 -8.33 -2.01 -3.41
C CYS A 60 -9.36 -2.46 -2.38
N THR A 61 -8.92 -3.25 -1.40
CA THR A 61 -9.79 -3.69 -0.30
C THR A 61 -9.07 -3.47 1.03
N LEU A 62 -9.76 -2.82 1.98
CA LEU A 62 -9.35 -2.66 3.36
C LEU A 62 -10.29 -3.47 4.26
N VAL A 63 -9.73 -4.32 5.11
CA VAL A 63 -10.46 -5.06 6.14
C VAL A 63 -9.93 -4.72 7.52
N VAL A 64 -10.80 -4.76 8.53
CA VAL A 64 -10.42 -4.75 9.95
C VAL A 64 -10.99 -6.01 10.58
N CYS A 65 -10.13 -6.78 11.25
CA CYS A 65 -10.50 -8.00 11.93
C CYS A 65 -10.33 -7.85 13.44
N ASP A 66 -11.29 -8.34 14.21
CA ASP A 66 -11.19 -8.46 15.67
C ASP A 66 -10.42 -9.73 16.04
N VAL A 67 -9.24 -9.56 16.61
CA VAL A 67 -8.37 -10.69 16.98
C VAL A 67 -8.89 -11.44 18.20
N SER A 68 -9.68 -10.79 19.05
CA SER A 68 -10.33 -11.45 20.20
C SER A 68 -11.46 -12.38 19.76
N GLN A 69 -12.03 -12.15 18.58
CA GLN A 69 -13.09 -12.95 17.98
C GLN A 69 -12.58 -13.83 16.82
N GLN A 70 -11.43 -14.49 16.99
CA GLN A 70 -10.88 -15.43 15.99
C GLN A 70 -10.69 -14.81 14.60
N LEU A 71 -10.21 -13.56 14.53
CA LEU A 71 -10.00 -12.81 13.28
C LEU A 71 -11.29 -12.54 12.48
N LYS A 72 -12.44 -12.42 13.17
CA LYS A 72 -13.70 -12.03 12.52
C LYS A 72 -13.59 -10.64 11.90
N VAL A 73 -13.99 -10.52 10.64
CA VAL A 73 -14.09 -9.22 9.95
C VAL A 73 -15.18 -8.37 10.60
N VAL A 74 -14.80 -7.19 11.06
CA VAL A 74 -15.70 -6.20 11.68
C VAL A 74 -15.90 -4.96 10.80
N TYR A 75 -15.02 -4.76 9.81
CA TYR A 75 -15.13 -3.72 8.80
C TYR A 75 -14.53 -4.20 7.48
N GLU A 76 -15.16 -3.83 6.37
CA GLU A 76 -14.67 -4.05 5.01
C GLU A 76 -15.07 -2.86 4.14
N ASP A 77 -14.13 -2.36 3.35
CA ASP A 77 -14.39 -1.40 2.27
C ASP A 77 -13.57 -1.78 1.03
N SER A 78 -14.24 -1.80 -0.13
CA SER A 78 -13.66 -2.18 -1.41
C SER A 78 -13.96 -1.10 -2.45
N GLN A 79 -12.92 -0.61 -3.10
CA GLN A 79 -13.02 0.46 -4.09
C GLN A 79 -12.28 0.13 -5.38
N GLN A 80 -12.97 0.27 -6.50
CA GLN A 80 -12.34 0.24 -7.81
C GLN A 80 -11.65 1.59 -8.07
N VAL A 81 -10.38 1.54 -8.43
CA VAL A 81 -9.54 2.70 -8.69
C VAL A 81 -8.91 2.62 -10.08
N LYS A 82 -8.66 3.78 -10.67
CA LYS A 82 -7.88 3.91 -11.90
C LYS A 82 -6.51 4.51 -11.58
N LEU A 83 -5.47 3.76 -11.89
CA LEU A 83 -4.09 4.12 -11.65
C LEU A 83 -3.55 4.95 -12.81
N THR A 84 -2.93 6.07 -12.48
CA THR A 84 -2.30 6.99 -13.43
C THR A 84 -0.80 6.75 -13.57
N THR A 85 -0.25 5.84 -12.76
CA THR A 85 1.19 5.59 -12.66
C THR A 85 1.48 4.16 -13.12
N PRO A 86 2.51 3.94 -13.97
CA PRO A 86 2.87 2.60 -14.43
C PRO A 86 3.42 1.74 -13.28
N TYR A 87 3.21 0.43 -13.37
CA TYR A 87 3.83 -0.54 -12.47
C TYR A 87 5.29 -0.78 -12.89
N ILE A 88 6.24 -0.39 -12.03
CA ILE A 88 7.68 -0.65 -12.21
C ILE A 88 8.14 -1.59 -11.09
N PRO A 89 8.53 -2.85 -11.41
CA PRO A 89 9.04 -3.79 -10.42
C PRO A 89 10.29 -3.25 -9.73
N GLY A 90 10.40 -3.43 -8.41
CA GLY A 90 11.57 -3.01 -7.62
C GLY A 90 11.49 -1.57 -7.07
N ASP A 91 10.74 -0.68 -7.73
CA ASP A 91 10.61 0.74 -7.35
C ASP A 91 9.17 1.13 -6.99
N PHE A 92 8.40 0.21 -6.39
CA PHE A 92 7.01 0.47 -6.02
C PHE A 92 6.91 1.55 -4.93
N THR A 93 6.42 2.72 -5.32
CA THR A 93 5.79 3.68 -4.41
C THR A 93 4.28 3.56 -4.58
N PRO A 94 3.49 3.34 -3.50
CA PRO A 94 2.04 3.27 -3.63
C PRO A 94 1.50 4.56 -4.25
N PRO A 95 0.61 4.49 -5.25
CA PRO A 95 -0.07 5.66 -5.78
C PRO A 95 -0.77 6.41 -4.65
N LYS A 96 -0.60 7.74 -4.56
CA LYS A 96 -1.22 8.57 -3.51
C LYS A 96 -2.75 8.41 -3.43
N ASN A 97 -3.38 7.97 -4.52
CA ASN A 97 -4.83 7.75 -4.64
C ASN A 97 -5.30 6.41 -4.03
N CYS A 98 -4.38 5.52 -3.64
CA CYS A 98 -4.69 4.22 -3.02
C CYS A 98 -4.57 4.24 -1.49
N ILE A 99 -4.21 5.38 -0.89
CA ILE A 99 -4.13 5.52 0.57
C ILE A 99 -5.56 5.76 1.07
N PRO A 100 -6.16 4.86 1.85
CA PRO A 100 -7.46 5.09 2.45
C PRO A 100 -7.39 6.37 3.28
N ARG A 101 -8.26 7.34 2.98
CA ARG A 101 -8.40 8.51 3.85
C ARG A 101 -9.09 8.05 5.13
N ALA A 102 -8.38 8.15 6.25
CA ALA A 102 -9.04 8.14 7.55
C ALA A 102 -9.94 9.39 7.62
N ASN A 103 -11.24 9.18 7.82
CA ASN A 103 -12.18 10.26 8.16
C ASN A 103 -11.99 10.68 9.62
#